data_AF-A0A934E1H8-F1
#
_entry.id   AF-A0A934E1H8-F1
#
_cell.length_a   1.000
_cell.length_b   1.000
_cell.length_c   1.000
_cell.angle_alpha   90.00
_cell.angle_beta   90.00
_cell.angle_gamma   90.00
#
_symmetry.space_group_name_H-M   'P 1'
#
loop_
_entity.id
_entity.type
_entity.pdbx_description
1 polymer ?
#
loop_
_entity_poly.entity_id
_entity_poly.type
_entity_poly.pdbx_seq_one_letter_code
_entity_poly.pdbx_strand_id
1 'polypeptide(L)'
;MVWLKVVLTMIYFGRNYTSTATVPFDFEYRCCCGFRSPARVVGFASGTGHSPFFADEAGARQRAIERGHANAALDALRSARVAECPRCHRRDATEVRRFWRNWLAAAGGAVALFSLLAFWFWAFALEIVSFGFAAFGILGAVVILLQARSAWIALNRRFEFVTTPTERTSPTGTDPARFMEALPSLSRLMWHLPICVAVCLGDRARLLHELADALRSGLLQGDECRLVEESQRLMARADPAEMRTVRRATRKDIAIAVALSFAAVAFFTTAFVVTGMFAQVWMVNGLDFPVVVVTGDRHTTVEPHGREWRLLRTVPQQLEVRSTSNKLISSQRLEVPGRAGVVVFNVLGVAPLYLETLIYSLHADSGASTQMLTGRSLVVAKDIDFLFSPPPSTIEFHNDGSGRTTKRHLDMLEGGWRSSVRFSVKAHHFLDAARVAEAVALVDPTNEDAILAAARWFEEANEPELGKAFKARLSAAQAAP
;
A
#
# COMPACT_ATOMS: atom_id res chain seq x y z
N MET A 1 -14.72 -30.43 1.54
CA MET A 1 -16.10 -30.02 1.88
C MET A 1 -16.29 -28.50 2.03
N VAL A 2 -15.34 -27.74 2.60
CA VAL A 2 -15.45 -26.27 2.73
C VAL A 2 -15.45 -25.54 1.37
N TRP A 3 -14.62 -25.99 0.42
CA TRP A 3 -14.54 -25.42 -0.93
C TRP A 3 -15.84 -25.54 -1.74
N LEU A 4 -16.56 -26.66 -1.62
CA LEU A 4 -17.85 -26.86 -2.31
C LEU A 4 -18.93 -25.89 -1.80
N LYS A 5 -18.93 -25.57 -0.50
CA LYS A 5 -19.82 -24.57 0.09
C LYS A 5 -19.54 -23.16 -0.46
N VAL A 6 -18.27 -22.78 -0.61
CA VAL A 6 -17.87 -21.46 -1.11
C VAL A 6 -18.31 -21.27 -2.57
N VAL A 7 -18.08 -22.27 -3.43
CA VAL A 7 -18.48 -22.23 -4.84
C VAL A 7 -20.02 -22.21 -5.00
N LEU A 8 -20.77 -22.97 -4.19
CA LEU A 8 -22.24 -22.92 -4.19
C LEU A 8 -22.81 -21.59 -3.68
N THR A 9 -22.13 -20.88 -2.77
CA THR A 9 -22.53 -19.51 -2.39
C THR A 9 -22.23 -18.48 -3.47
N MET A 10 -21.29 -18.74 -4.38
CA MET A 10 -20.91 -17.79 -5.45
C MET A 10 -21.87 -17.82 -6.64
N ILE A 11 -22.63 -18.91 -6.83
CA ILE A 11 -23.66 -19.05 -7.88
C ILE A 11 -25.05 -18.92 -7.24
N TYR A 12 -25.28 -17.81 -6.52
CA TYR A 12 -26.60 -17.50 -5.99
C TYR A 12 -27.27 -16.44 -6.85
N PHE A 13 -28.23 -16.85 -7.68
CA PHE A 13 -29.13 -15.96 -8.39
C PHE A 13 -30.37 -15.73 -7.52
N GLY A 14 -30.54 -14.51 -7.00
CA GLY A 14 -31.70 -14.18 -6.17
C GLY A 14 -31.65 -12.75 -5.62
N ARG A 15 -32.70 -12.34 -4.91
CA ARG A 15 -32.81 -11.00 -4.31
C ARG A 15 -32.78 -11.07 -2.78
N ASN A 16 -31.98 -10.19 -2.19
CA ASN A 16 -31.94 -10.00 -0.74
C ASN A 16 -32.87 -8.85 -0.35
N TYR A 17 -33.78 -9.12 0.57
CA TYR A 17 -34.65 -8.12 1.19
C TYR A 17 -34.08 -7.75 2.54
N THR A 18 -33.98 -6.45 2.79
CA THR A 18 -33.61 -5.91 4.10
C THR A 18 -34.77 -5.09 4.64
N SER A 19 -35.09 -5.27 5.92
CA SER A 19 -36.09 -4.46 6.62
C SER A 19 -35.46 -3.93 7.89
N THR A 20 -35.71 -2.66 8.22
CA THR A 20 -35.32 -2.07 9.50
C THR A 20 -36.57 -1.99 10.38
N ALA A 21 -36.45 -2.44 11.63
CA ALA A 21 -37.54 -2.41 12.59
C ALA A 21 -37.12 -1.62 13.82
N THR A 22 -38.07 -0.89 14.36
CA THR A 22 -37.93 -0.16 15.63
C THR A 22 -38.99 -0.71 16.58
N VAL A 23 -38.58 -1.23 17.74
CA VAL A 23 -39.49 -1.83 18.70
C VAL A 23 -39.28 -1.17 20.06
N PRO A 24 -40.28 -0.41 20.59
CA PRO A 24 -40.24 0.03 21.96
C PRO A 24 -40.46 -1.17 22.89
N PHE A 25 -39.67 -1.23 23.95
CA PHE A 25 -39.74 -2.28 24.96
C PHE A 25 -39.77 -1.64 26.34
N ASP A 26 -40.89 -1.82 27.04
CA ASP A 26 -41.06 -1.37 28.42
C ASP A 26 -40.62 -2.48 29.37
N PHE A 27 -39.76 -2.16 30.33
CA PHE A 27 -39.24 -3.14 31.29
C PHE A 27 -38.93 -2.49 32.65
N GLU A 28 -38.83 -3.31 33.70
CA GLU A 28 -38.36 -2.86 35.01
C GLU A 28 -36.83 -2.86 35.03
N TYR A 29 -36.21 -1.69 34.99
CA TYR A 29 -34.76 -1.55 35.12
C TYR A 29 -34.35 -1.85 36.56
N ARG A 30 -33.34 -2.73 36.74
CA ARG A 30 -32.76 -3.05 38.05
C ARG A 30 -31.27 -2.79 38.04
N CYS A 31 -30.80 -1.91 38.92
CA CYS A 31 -29.38 -1.64 39.11
C CYS A 31 -28.80 -2.47 40.26
N CYS A 32 -27.49 -2.73 40.23
CA CYS A 32 -26.75 -3.32 41.34
C CYS A 32 -26.81 -2.50 42.65
N CYS A 33 -27.10 -1.19 42.58
CA CYS A 33 -27.34 -0.37 43.77
C CYS A 33 -28.74 -0.54 44.38
N GLY A 34 -29.54 -1.49 43.87
CA GLY A 34 -30.92 -1.74 44.29
C GLY A 34 -31.97 -0.80 43.69
N PHE A 35 -31.56 0.19 42.88
CA PHE A 35 -32.49 1.09 42.19
C PHE A 35 -33.37 0.31 41.20
N ARG A 36 -34.69 0.50 41.30
CA ARG A 36 -35.70 -0.04 40.38
C ARG A 36 -36.53 1.08 39.80
N SER A 37 -36.76 1.07 38.49
CA SER A 37 -37.61 2.05 37.81
C SER A 37 -38.21 1.44 36.56
N PRO A 38 -39.48 1.74 36.21
CA PRO A 38 -39.95 1.48 34.86
C PRO A 38 -39.10 2.28 33.87
N ALA A 39 -38.66 1.62 32.80
CA ALA A 39 -37.85 2.21 31.76
C ALA A 39 -38.37 1.74 30.39
N ARG A 40 -38.28 2.65 29.42
CA ARG A 40 -38.57 2.37 28.01
C ARG A 40 -37.26 2.40 27.25
N VAL A 41 -36.99 1.34 26.50
CA VAL A 41 -35.89 1.28 25.52
C VAL A 41 -36.44 1.11 24.14
N VAL A 42 -35.85 1.81 23.17
CA VAL A 42 -36.16 1.62 21.76
C VAL A 42 -35.05 0.80 21.11
N GLY A 43 -35.36 -0.44 20.76
CA GLY A 43 -34.46 -1.32 20.00
C GLY A 43 -34.50 -0.99 18.52
N PHE A 44 -33.34 -1.00 17.86
CA PHE A 44 -33.22 -0.75 16.43
C PHE A 44 -32.35 -1.81 15.77
N ALA A 45 -32.92 -2.60 14.86
CA ALA A 45 -32.16 -3.60 14.13
C ALA A 45 -32.69 -3.79 12.71
N SER A 46 -31.85 -4.37 11.86
CA SER A 46 -32.24 -4.85 10.55
C SER A 46 -32.41 -6.37 10.55
N GLY A 47 -33.35 -6.83 9.72
CA GLY A 47 -33.53 -8.24 9.39
C GLY A 47 -33.29 -8.44 7.90
N THR A 48 -32.78 -9.61 7.54
CA THR A 48 -32.53 -9.99 6.16
C THR A 48 -33.33 -11.23 5.79
N GLY A 49 -33.92 -11.23 4.60
CA GLY A 49 -34.68 -12.34 4.04
C GLY A 49 -34.27 -12.58 2.60
N HIS A 50 -34.13 -13.85 2.24
CA HIS A 50 -33.50 -14.25 0.98
C HIS A 50 -34.55 -14.97 0.11
N SER A 51 -34.64 -14.58 -1.17
CA SER A 51 -35.50 -15.20 -2.19
C SER A 51 -34.59 -15.93 -3.20
N PRO A 52 -34.36 -17.25 -3.03
CA PRO A 52 -33.57 -18.03 -3.99
C PRO A 52 -34.30 -18.09 -5.33
N PHE A 53 -33.60 -17.77 -6.42
CA PHE A 53 -34.11 -17.81 -7.79
C PHE A 53 -35.40 -17.00 -8.01
N PHE A 54 -35.61 -15.94 -7.21
CA PHE A 54 -36.82 -15.09 -7.26
C PHE A 54 -38.13 -15.85 -7.00
N ALA A 55 -38.05 -17.10 -6.48
CA ALA A 55 -39.21 -17.98 -6.35
C ALA A 55 -40.15 -17.60 -5.20
N ASP A 56 -39.66 -16.87 -4.19
CA ASP A 56 -40.43 -16.50 -3.00
C ASP A 56 -40.06 -15.09 -2.51
N GLU A 57 -40.33 -14.08 -3.32
CA GLU A 57 -40.07 -12.69 -2.97
C GLU A 57 -40.92 -12.22 -1.78
N ALA A 58 -42.20 -12.60 -1.75
CA ALA A 58 -43.13 -12.22 -0.69
C ALA A 58 -42.73 -12.83 0.66
N GLY A 59 -42.43 -14.13 0.70
CA GLY A 59 -41.96 -14.79 1.90
C GLY A 59 -40.58 -14.31 2.33
N ALA A 60 -39.67 -13.99 1.40
CA ALA A 60 -38.38 -13.38 1.73
C ALA A 60 -38.55 -12.02 2.41
N ARG A 61 -39.46 -11.17 1.91
CA ARG A 61 -39.77 -9.88 2.52
C ARG A 61 -40.38 -10.05 3.91
N GLN A 62 -41.32 -10.97 4.06
CA GLN A 62 -41.95 -11.27 5.36
C GLN A 62 -40.91 -11.75 6.38
N ARG A 63 -40.01 -12.68 5.99
CA ARG A 63 -38.89 -13.13 6.83
C ARG A 63 -37.96 -11.98 7.22
N ALA A 64 -37.70 -11.03 6.32
CA ALA A 64 -36.87 -9.86 6.62
C ALA A 64 -37.52 -8.98 7.69
N ILE A 65 -38.84 -8.77 7.62
CA ILE A 65 -39.62 -8.01 8.61
C ILE A 65 -39.62 -8.72 9.96
N GLU A 66 -39.99 -10.00 10.00
CA GLU A 66 -40.04 -10.80 11.23
C GLU A 66 -38.69 -10.85 11.94
N ARG A 67 -37.61 -11.11 11.18
CA ARG A 67 -36.24 -11.07 11.72
C ARG A 67 -35.85 -9.67 12.19
N GLY A 68 -36.28 -8.62 11.50
CA GLY A 68 -36.06 -7.24 11.90
C GLY A 68 -36.65 -6.97 13.28
N HIS A 69 -37.91 -7.32 13.50
CA HIS A 69 -38.58 -7.17 14.79
C HIS A 69 -37.94 -8.02 15.89
N ALA A 70 -37.63 -9.29 15.60
CA ALA A 70 -36.97 -10.18 16.56
C ALA A 70 -35.58 -9.65 16.97
N ASN A 71 -34.78 -9.19 16.00
CA ASN A 71 -33.48 -8.59 16.26
C ASN A 71 -33.59 -7.26 17.01
N ALA A 72 -34.61 -6.45 16.73
CA ALA A 72 -34.83 -5.18 17.41
C ALA A 72 -35.20 -5.40 18.90
N ALA A 73 -36.01 -6.41 19.19
CA ALA A 73 -36.31 -6.81 20.57
C ALA A 73 -35.05 -7.30 21.32
N LEU A 74 -34.19 -8.11 20.66
CA LEU A 74 -32.91 -8.53 21.23
C LEU A 74 -31.95 -7.35 21.44
N ASP A 75 -31.92 -6.39 20.52
CA ASP A 75 -31.14 -5.16 20.63
C ASP A 75 -31.60 -4.30 21.83
N ALA A 76 -32.92 -4.15 22.01
CA ALA A 76 -33.51 -3.48 23.16
C ALA A 76 -33.06 -4.13 24.48
N LEU A 77 -33.16 -5.46 24.59
CA LEU A 77 -32.74 -6.20 25.79
C LEU A 77 -31.23 -6.08 26.07
N ARG A 78 -30.38 -6.13 25.04
CA ARG A 78 -28.94 -5.93 25.20
C ARG A 78 -28.63 -4.51 25.63
N SER A 79 -29.28 -3.54 25.01
CA SER A 79 -29.14 -2.13 25.33
C SER A 79 -29.52 -1.88 26.80
N ALA A 80 -30.57 -2.55 27.29
CA ALA A 80 -31.07 -2.42 28.66
C ALA A 80 -30.04 -2.81 29.71
N ARG A 81 -29.23 -3.82 29.42
CA ARG A 81 -28.18 -4.28 30.33
C ARG A 81 -26.96 -3.36 30.37
N VAL A 82 -26.74 -2.57 29.31
CA VAL A 82 -25.58 -1.65 29.21
C VAL A 82 -25.95 -0.22 29.65
N ALA A 83 -27.24 0.05 29.89
CA ALA A 83 -27.74 1.35 30.31
C ALA A 83 -27.14 1.81 31.64
N GLU A 84 -26.84 3.11 31.71
CA GLU A 84 -26.28 3.74 32.90
C GLU A 84 -27.38 4.00 33.93
N CYS A 85 -27.12 3.63 35.19
CA CYS A 85 -28.07 3.87 36.26
C CYS A 85 -28.17 5.37 36.56
N PRO A 86 -29.38 5.96 36.61
CA PRO A 86 -29.55 7.39 36.88
C PRO A 86 -29.19 7.77 38.32
N ARG A 87 -29.14 6.80 39.25
CA ARG A 87 -28.81 7.03 40.66
C ARG A 87 -27.32 6.94 40.95
N CYS A 88 -26.64 5.90 40.44
CA CYS A 88 -25.24 5.63 40.78
C CYS A 88 -24.26 5.82 39.61
N HIS A 89 -24.75 6.09 38.39
CA HIS A 89 -23.95 6.25 37.16
C HIS A 89 -23.09 5.05 36.78
N ARG A 90 -23.34 3.87 37.39
CA ARG A 90 -22.65 2.64 37.07
C ARG A 90 -23.41 1.85 35.99
N ARG A 91 -22.65 1.07 35.23
CA ARG A 91 -23.12 0.10 34.24
C ARG A 91 -22.72 -1.30 34.72
N ASP A 92 -23.40 -2.32 34.20
CA ASP A 92 -22.98 -3.70 34.43
C ASP A 92 -21.60 -3.95 33.80
N ALA A 93 -20.59 -4.14 34.64
CA ALA A 93 -19.20 -4.31 34.21
C ALA A 93 -19.02 -5.53 33.29
N THR A 94 -19.83 -6.57 33.44
CA THR A 94 -19.74 -7.80 32.64
C THR A 94 -20.14 -7.53 31.19
N GLU A 95 -21.26 -6.83 30.99
CA GLU A 95 -21.79 -6.52 29.66
C GLU A 95 -20.97 -5.41 28.98
N VAL A 96 -20.43 -4.45 29.75
CA VAL A 96 -19.47 -3.45 29.23
C VAL A 96 -18.20 -4.13 28.73
N ARG A 97 -17.64 -5.09 29.49
CA ARG A 97 -16.46 -5.85 29.07
C ARG A 97 -16.75 -6.67 27.82
N ARG A 98 -17.92 -7.33 27.76
CA ARG A 98 -18.34 -8.10 26.58
C ARG A 98 -18.49 -7.20 25.34
N PHE A 99 -19.09 -6.02 25.48
CA PHE A 99 -19.23 -5.04 24.40
C PHE A 99 -17.87 -4.66 23.83
N TRP A 100 -16.94 -4.18 24.68
CA TRP A 100 -15.61 -3.77 24.22
C TRP A 100 -14.76 -4.93 23.69
N ARG A 101 -14.84 -6.11 24.30
CA ARG A 101 -14.14 -7.30 23.81
C ARG A 101 -14.54 -7.64 22.38
N ASN A 102 -15.83 -7.59 22.05
CA ASN A 102 -16.30 -7.91 20.70
C ASN A 102 -15.80 -6.89 19.67
N TRP A 103 -15.82 -5.59 19.99
CA TRP A 103 -15.31 -4.54 19.10
C TRP A 103 -13.79 -4.59 18.94
N LEU A 104 -13.05 -4.83 20.01
CA LEU A 104 -11.59 -5.01 19.96
C LEU A 104 -11.21 -6.27 19.17
N ALA A 105 -11.94 -7.37 19.34
CA ALA A 105 -11.74 -8.58 18.55
C ALA A 105 -12.00 -8.33 17.06
N ALA A 106 -13.05 -7.57 16.71
CA ALA A 106 -13.33 -7.19 15.32
C ALA A 106 -12.22 -6.31 14.73
N ALA A 107 -11.75 -5.30 15.48
CA ALA A 107 -10.65 -4.44 15.05
C ALA A 107 -9.35 -5.23 14.88
N GLY A 108 -9.00 -6.09 15.84
CA GLY A 108 -7.85 -6.98 15.76
C GLY A 108 -7.94 -7.97 14.60
N GLY A 109 -9.13 -8.52 14.35
CA GLY A 109 -9.38 -9.38 13.19
C GLY A 109 -9.17 -8.68 11.85
N ALA A 110 -9.58 -7.41 11.73
CA ALA A 110 -9.30 -6.62 10.54
C ALA A 110 -7.78 -6.43 10.34
N VAL A 111 -7.05 -6.00 11.37
CA VAL A 111 -5.58 -5.86 11.27
C VAL A 111 -4.92 -7.17 10.88
N ALA A 112 -5.30 -8.29 11.51
CA ALA A 112 -4.75 -9.60 11.22
C ALA A 112 -5.01 -10.05 9.77
N LEU A 113 -6.24 -9.90 9.28
CA LEU A 113 -6.60 -10.24 7.90
C LEU A 113 -5.80 -9.43 6.88
N PHE A 114 -5.72 -8.12 7.06
CA PHE A 114 -4.99 -7.24 6.16
C PHE A 114 -3.47 -7.43 6.23
N SER A 115 -2.94 -7.82 7.39
CA SER A 115 -1.53 -8.20 7.54
C SER A 115 -1.22 -9.50 6.81
N LEU A 116 -2.13 -10.49 6.84
CA LEU A 116 -2.00 -11.72 6.07
C LEU A 116 -2.05 -11.45 4.56
N LEU A 117 -2.94 -10.56 4.11
CA LEU A 117 -2.98 -10.13 2.71
C LEU A 117 -1.68 -9.40 2.32
N ALA A 118 -1.22 -8.46 3.12
CA ALA A 118 0.05 -7.78 2.90
C ALA A 118 1.21 -8.77 2.75
N PHE A 119 1.30 -9.75 3.66
CA PHE A 119 2.31 -10.81 3.58
C PHE A 119 2.17 -11.66 2.31
N TRP A 120 0.94 -12.02 1.94
CA TRP A 120 0.68 -12.78 0.72
C TRP A 120 1.15 -12.02 -0.53
N PHE A 121 0.82 -10.72 -0.66
CA PHE A 121 1.27 -9.89 -1.78
C PHE A 121 2.79 -9.65 -1.80
N TRP A 122 3.40 -9.53 -0.61
CA TRP A 122 4.84 -9.43 -0.49
C TRP A 122 5.54 -10.70 -1.01
N ALA A 123 5.00 -11.88 -0.70
CA ALA A 123 5.52 -13.16 -1.18
C ALA A 123 5.50 -13.32 -2.71
N PHE A 124 4.64 -12.56 -3.41
CA PHE A 124 4.55 -12.55 -4.89
C PHE A 124 5.31 -11.37 -5.54
N ALA A 125 6.28 -10.77 -4.84
CA ALA A 125 7.09 -9.64 -5.34
C ALA A 125 6.28 -8.40 -5.76
N LEU A 126 5.04 -8.26 -5.28
CA LEU A 126 4.21 -7.06 -5.47
C LEU A 126 4.43 -6.11 -4.29
N GLU A 127 5.65 -5.58 -4.16
CA GLU A 127 6.08 -4.80 -2.98
C GLU A 127 5.15 -3.62 -2.69
N ILE A 128 4.76 -2.86 -3.72
CA ILE A 128 3.89 -1.69 -3.57
C ILE A 128 2.50 -2.08 -3.04
N VAL A 129 2.00 -3.25 -3.45
CA VAL A 129 0.66 -3.72 -3.08
C VAL A 129 0.63 -4.18 -1.62
N SER A 130 1.69 -4.83 -1.15
CA SER A 130 1.79 -5.34 0.23
C SER A 130 1.63 -4.23 1.27
N PHE A 131 2.27 -3.08 1.05
CA PHE A 131 2.21 -1.92 1.93
C PHE A 131 0.81 -1.29 1.97
N GLY A 132 0.11 -1.27 0.83
CA GLY A 132 -1.27 -0.81 0.76
C GLY A 132 -2.21 -1.60 1.67
N PHE A 133 -2.11 -2.93 1.66
CA PHE A 133 -2.94 -3.80 2.50
C PHE A 133 -2.70 -3.57 4.00
N ALA A 134 -1.45 -3.40 4.44
CA ALA A 134 -1.15 -3.09 5.84
C ALA A 134 -1.81 -1.77 6.29
N ALA A 135 -1.77 -0.73 5.45
CA ALA A 135 -2.42 0.55 5.72
C ALA A 135 -3.95 0.43 5.80
N PHE A 136 -4.57 -0.34 4.90
CA PHE A 136 -6.01 -0.61 4.94
C PHE A 136 -6.44 -1.37 6.21
N GLY A 137 -5.60 -2.26 6.73
CA GLY A 137 -5.84 -2.94 8.00
C GLY A 137 -5.96 -1.99 9.19
N ILE A 138 -5.03 -1.04 9.28
CA ILE A 138 -5.03 -0.02 10.33
C ILE A 138 -6.26 0.90 10.19
N LEU A 139 -6.52 1.38 8.98
CA LEU A 139 -7.66 2.25 8.71
C LEU A 139 -8.99 1.54 9.03
N GLY A 140 -9.13 0.28 8.64
CA GLY A 140 -10.30 -0.54 8.97
C GLY A 140 -10.52 -0.68 10.47
N ALA A 141 -9.46 -0.93 11.23
CA ALA A 141 -9.53 -0.97 12.70
C ALA A 141 -9.97 0.36 13.31
N VAL A 142 -9.47 1.50 12.80
CA VAL A 142 -9.88 2.83 13.24
C VAL A 142 -11.39 3.06 12.99
N VAL A 143 -11.88 2.74 11.79
CA VAL A 143 -13.30 2.87 11.46
C VAL A 143 -14.17 2.01 12.38
N ILE A 144 -13.77 0.76 12.64
CA ILE A 144 -14.46 -0.15 13.57
C ILE A 144 -14.53 0.45 14.98
N LEU A 145 -13.44 1.04 15.48
CA LEU A 145 -13.43 1.68 16.81
C LEU A 145 -14.27 2.96 16.87
N LEU A 146 -14.33 3.74 15.79
CA LEU A 146 -15.22 4.89 15.69
C LEU A 146 -16.69 4.47 15.69
N GLN A 147 -17.03 3.38 15.01
CA GLN A 147 -18.37 2.78 15.07
C GLN A 147 -18.70 2.23 16.46
N ALA A 148 -17.74 1.61 17.15
CA ALA A 148 -17.91 1.17 18.53
C ALA A 148 -18.27 2.35 19.44
N ARG A 149 -17.57 3.49 19.27
CA ARG A 149 -17.83 4.71 20.02
C ARG A 149 -19.19 5.31 19.70
N SER A 150 -19.60 5.36 18.44
CA SER A 150 -20.91 5.90 18.06
C SER A 150 -22.04 5.02 18.60
N ALA A 151 -21.90 3.69 18.52
CA ALA A 151 -22.82 2.74 19.12
C ALA A 151 -22.92 2.92 20.64
N TRP A 152 -21.79 3.13 21.32
CA TRP A 152 -21.75 3.40 22.75
C TRP A 152 -22.49 4.69 23.15
N ILE A 153 -22.36 5.76 22.35
CA ILE A 153 -23.09 7.01 22.58
C ILE A 153 -24.59 6.83 22.30
N ALA A 154 -24.93 6.11 21.23
CA ALA A 154 -26.32 5.84 20.85
C ALA A 154 -27.05 5.03 21.91
N LEU A 155 -26.38 4.08 22.57
CA LEU A 155 -26.94 3.31 23.68
C LEU A 155 -27.52 4.22 24.77
N ASN A 156 -26.82 5.29 25.15
CA ASN A 156 -27.31 6.19 26.20
C ASN A 156 -28.55 7.00 25.79
N ARG A 157 -28.71 7.29 24.49
CA ARG A 157 -29.81 8.12 23.98
C ARG A 157 -31.10 7.33 23.76
N ARG A 158 -31.05 5.99 23.76
CA ARG A 158 -32.20 5.12 23.52
C ARG A 158 -32.98 4.76 24.80
N PHE A 159 -32.53 5.23 25.96
CA PHE A 159 -33.15 4.98 27.25
C PHE A 159 -33.93 6.19 27.74
N GLU A 160 -35.22 5.98 27.98
CA GLU A 160 -36.06 6.92 28.68
C GLU A 160 -36.54 6.25 29.97
N PHE A 161 -36.15 6.81 31.12
CA PHE A 161 -36.76 6.42 32.39
C PHE A 161 -38.15 7.02 32.43
N VAL A 162 -39.16 6.16 32.57
CA VAL A 162 -40.54 6.60 32.75
C VAL A 162 -40.63 7.14 34.17
N THR A 163 -40.33 8.43 34.34
CA THR A 163 -40.63 9.10 35.60
C THR A 163 -42.13 9.01 35.77
N THR A 164 -42.60 8.33 36.81
CA THR A 164 -43.98 8.48 37.29
C THR A 164 -44.28 9.97 37.36
N PRO A 165 -45.46 10.43 36.91
CA PRO A 165 -45.80 11.84 36.88
C PRO A 165 -45.97 12.37 38.31
N THR A 166 -44.87 12.59 39.00
CA THR A 166 -44.77 13.53 40.13
C THR A 166 -44.45 14.89 39.51
N GLU A 167 -45.50 15.71 39.43
CA GLU A 167 -45.50 17.17 39.39
C GLU A 167 -44.18 17.83 38.92
N ARG A 168 -44.10 18.11 37.61
CA ARG A 168 -42.97 18.84 37.01
C ARG A 168 -42.91 20.27 37.54
N THR A 169 -41.96 20.58 38.42
CA THR A 169 -41.36 21.92 38.46
C THR A 169 -40.28 22.01 37.39
N SER A 170 -40.51 22.86 36.40
CA SER A 170 -39.60 23.15 35.29
C SER A 170 -38.28 23.77 35.79
N PRO A 171 -37.09 23.19 35.52
CA PRO A 171 -35.83 23.87 35.79
C PRO A 171 -35.53 24.88 34.67
N THR A 172 -35.32 26.12 35.10
CA THR A 172 -34.90 27.27 34.30
C THR A 172 -33.48 27.09 33.73
N GLY A 173 -33.38 27.32 32.41
CA GLY A 173 -32.24 27.88 31.65
C GLY A 173 -30.81 27.47 32.00
N THR A 174 -30.18 26.71 31.10
CA THR A 174 -28.71 26.75 30.92
C THR A 174 -28.38 27.15 29.48
N ASP A 175 -27.63 28.26 29.39
CA ASP A 175 -27.21 28.99 28.20
C ASP A 175 -26.13 28.21 27.41
N PRO A 176 -26.35 27.91 26.11
CA PRO A 176 -25.43 27.16 25.26
C PRO A 176 -24.18 27.95 24.81
N ALA A 177 -24.02 29.23 25.18
CA ALA A 177 -22.93 30.08 24.68
C ALA A 177 -21.52 29.77 25.26
N ARG A 178 -21.38 28.98 26.34
CA ARG A 178 -20.07 28.80 27.03
C ARG A 178 -19.17 27.65 26.55
N PHE A 179 -19.52 26.93 25.49
CA PHE A 179 -18.77 25.72 25.09
C PHE A 179 -17.73 25.92 23.95
N MET A 180 -17.59 27.13 23.40
CA MET A 180 -16.78 27.37 22.18
C MET A 180 -15.42 28.08 22.38
N GLU A 181 -15.05 28.52 23.58
CA GLU A 181 -13.84 29.37 23.77
C GLU A 181 -12.54 28.66 24.18
N ALA A 182 -12.49 27.33 24.27
CA ALA A 182 -11.33 26.62 24.82
C ALA A 182 -10.47 25.87 23.77
N LEU A 183 -9.98 26.54 22.73
CA LEU A 183 -9.00 25.95 21.79
C LEU A 183 -8.04 27.03 21.22
N PRO A 184 -6.93 27.37 21.91
CA PRO A 184 -5.63 27.30 21.24
C PRO A 184 -4.45 27.00 22.20
N SER A 185 -3.97 25.75 22.29
CA SER A 185 -2.66 25.45 22.91
C SER A 185 -2.00 24.13 22.47
N LEU A 186 -2.41 23.54 21.34
CA LEU A 186 -1.98 22.19 20.93
C LEU A 186 -0.63 22.12 20.19
N SER A 187 -0.02 23.24 19.81
CA SER A 187 1.20 23.24 18.99
C SER A 187 2.51 22.97 19.76
N ARG A 188 2.52 23.08 21.10
CA ARG A 188 3.76 22.85 21.90
C ARG A 188 3.95 21.41 22.38
N LEU A 189 2.96 20.53 22.19
CA LEU A 189 2.99 19.17 22.75
C LEU A 189 3.62 18.10 21.82
N MET A 190 3.99 18.47 20.59
CA MET A 190 4.49 17.52 19.58
C MET A 190 5.97 17.12 19.74
N TRP A 191 6.79 17.84 20.52
CA TRP A 191 8.25 17.65 20.51
C TRP A 191 8.82 16.70 21.59
N HIS A 192 8.03 16.24 22.57
CA HIS A 192 8.53 15.43 23.70
C HIS A 192 7.88 14.05 23.85
N LEU A 193 7.06 13.61 22.90
CA LEU A 193 6.25 12.39 23.02
C LEU A 193 7.02 11.05 23.07
N PRO A 194 8.16 10.83 22.37
CA PRO A 194 8.74 9.48 22.31
C PRO A 194 9.46 9.03 23.60
N ILE A 195 9.92 9.94 24.45
CA ILE A 195 10.73 9.60 25.64
C ILE A 195 9.85 9.21 26.85
N CYS A 196 8.62 9.73 26.96
CA CYS A 196 7.72 9.38 28.07
C CYS A 196 7.03 8.02 27.95
N VAL A 197 6.98 7.41 26.75
CA VAL A 197 6.26 6.15 26.51
C VAL A 197 7.03 4.94 27.05
N ALA A 198 8.36 4.97 27.04
CA ALA A 198 9.20 3.85 27.49
C ALA A 198 9.18 3.66 29.02
N VAL A 199 9.05 4.75 29.79
CA VAL A 199 9.12 4.70 31.27
C VAL A 199 7.79 4.26 31.91
N CYS A 200 6.65 4.53 31.27
CA CYS A 200 5.33 4.18 31.84
C CYS A 200 4.90 2.71 31.65
N LEU A 201 5.57 1.94 30.81
CA LEU A 201 5.20 0.54 30.54
C LEU A 201 5.73 -0.44 31.62
N GLY A 202 6.76 -0.06 32.38
CA GLY A 202 7.37 -0.92 33.41
C GLY A 202 6.51 -1.08 34.68
N ASP A 203 5.97 0.01 35.22
CA ASP A 203 5.22 -0.02 36.49
C ASP A 203 3.83 -0.66 36.38
N ARG A 204 3.27 -0.70 35.17
CA ARG A 204 1.90 -1.19 34.93
C ARG A 204 1.77 -2.72 34.96
N ALA A 205 2.89 -3.44 34.72
CA ALA A 205 2.90 -4.90 34.73
C ALA A 205 2.75 -5.48 36.14
N ARG A 206 3.25 -4.77 37.18
CA ARG A 206 3.20 -5.21 38.58
C ARG A 206 1.79 -5.16 39.16
N LEU A 207 1.08 -4.04 38.92
CA LEU A 207 -0.31 -3.84 39.36
C LEU A 207 -1.30 -4.80 38.70
N LEU A 208 -1.07 -5.15 37.41
CA LEU A 208 -1.92 -6.12 36.71
C LEU A 208 -1.73 -7.55 37.24
N HIS A 209 -0.54 -7.87 37.75
CA HIS A 209 -0.28 -9.19 38.31
C HIS A 209 -0.95 -9.37 39.69
N GLU A 210 -0.86 -8.37 40.56
CA GLU A 210 -1.52 -8.37 41.88
C GLU A 210 -3.06 -8.37 41.77
N LEU A 211 -3.61 -7.65 40.79
CA LEU A 211 -5.06 -7.63 40.54
C LEU A 211 -5.57 -8.96 40.00
N ALA A 212 -4.75 -9.65 39.18
CA ALA A 212 -5.10 -10.96 38.63
C ALA A 212 -5.12 -12.05 39.72
N ASP A 213 -4.20 -12.00 40.68
CA ASP A 213 -4.16 -12.94 41.81
C ASP A 213 -5.31 -12.69 42.81
N ALA A 214 -5.65 -11.43 43.08
CA ALA A 214 -6.82 -11.07 43.89
C ALA A 214 -8.13 -11.58 43.25
N LEU A 215 -8.31 -11.39 41.93
CA LEU A 215 -9.48 -11.87 41.21
C LEU A 215 -9.56 -13.41 41.16
N ARG A 216 -8.41 -14.10 41.07
CA ARG A 216 -8.35 -15.57 41.03
C ARG A 216 -8.72 -16.19 42.38
N SER A 217 -8.41 -15.54 43.49
CA SER A 217 -8.79 -15.99 44.84
C SER A 217 -10.29 -15.81 45.15
N GLY A 218 -10.92 -14.72 44.68
CA GLY A 218 -12.34 -14.46 44.92
C GLY A 218 -13.30 -15.27 44.05
N LEU A 219 -12.91 -15.64 42.83
CA LEU A 219 -13.75 -16.41 41.90
C LEU A 219 -14.05 -17.85 42.36
N LEU A 220 -13.29 -18.39 43.31
CA LEU A 220 -13.47 -19.77 43.80
C LEU A 220 -14.57 -19.92 44.86
N GLN A 221 -15.09 -18.83 45.45
CA GLN A 221 -16.06 -18.91 46.56
C GLN A 221 -17.52 -18.62 46.17
N GLY A 222 -17.84 -18.37 44.89
CA GLY A 222 -19.23 -18.36 44.41
C GLY A 222 -20.14 -17.27 45.00
N ASP A 223 -19.58 -16.20 45.56
CA ASP A 223 -20.35 -15.15 46.25
C ASP A 223 -20.17 -13.78 45.53
N GLU A 224 -20.76 -13.65 44.34
CA GLU A 224 -20.60 -12.48 43.45
C GLU A 224 -21.03 -11.15 44.09
N CYS A 225 -21.99 -11.16 45.02
CA CYS A 225 -22.41 -9.96 45.75
C CYS A 225 -21.33 -9.45 46.73
N ARG A 226 -20.57 -10.36 47.35
CA ARG A 226 -19.54 -10.00 48.34
C ARG A 226 -18.31 -9.37 47.68
N LEU A 227 -17.94 -9.85 46.48
CA LEU A 227 -16.94 -9.25 45.61
C LEU A 227 -17.33 -7.83 45.12
N VAL A 228 -18.61 -7.60 44.86
CA VAL A 228 -19.13 -6.25 44.49
C VAL A 228 -19.08 -5.31 45.70
N GLU A 229 -19.39 -5.78 46.90
CA GLU A 229 -19.32 -4.96 48.12
C GLU A 229 -17.86 -4.66 48.53
N GLU A 230 -16.95 -5.62 48.40
CA GLU A 230 -15.54 -5.47 48.74
C GLU A 230 -14.79 -4.60 47.70
N SER A 231 -15.11 -4.75 46.41
CA SER A 231 -14.64 -3.82 45.37
C SER A 231 -15.24 -2.42 45.53
N GLN A 232 -16.46 -2.29 46.07
CA GLN A 232 -17.05 -0.99 46.44
C GLN A 232 -16.35 -0.35 47.64
N ARG A 233 -16.00 -1.12 48.67
CA ARG A 233 -15.21 -0.62 49.81
C ARG A 233 -13.79 -0.20 49.38
N LEU A 234 -13.18 -0.94 48.45
CA LEU A 234 -11.90 -0.58 47.85
C LEU A 234 -12.01 0.67 46.95
N MET A 235 -13.06 0.78 46.13
CA MET A 235 -13.28 1.97 45.28
C MET A 235 -13.77 3.21 46.04
N ALA A 236 -14.40 3.06 47.20
CA ALA A 236 -14.73 4.18 48.10
C ALA A 236 -13.50 4.71 48.85
N ARG A 237 -12.44 3.89 48.97
CA ARG A 237 -11.11 4.32 49.46
C ARG A 237 -10.19 4.82 48.35
N ALA A 238 -10.51 4.55 47.08
CA ALA A 238 -9.74 5.04 45.95
C ALA A 238 -9.94 6.55 45.79
N ASP A 239 -8.85 7.29 45.94
CA ASP A 239 -8.81 8.74 45.88
C ASP A 239 -9.43 9.24 44.55
N PRO A 240 -10.36 10.23 44.55
CA PRO A 240 -10.84 10.86 43.32
C PRO A 240 -9.73 11.41 42.40
N ALA A 241 -8.49 11.54 42.88
CA ALA A 241 -7.30 11.75 42.06
C ALA A 241 -7.01 10.57 41.09
N GLU A 242 -7.22 9.31 41.49
CA GLU A 242 -7.03 8.12 40.65
C GLU A 242 -8.11 7.98 39.56
N MET A 243 -9.36 8.35 39.80
CA MET A 243 -10.36 8.32 38.70
C MET A 243 -10.06 9.33 37.58
N ARG A 244 -9.36 10.44 37.89
CA ARG A 244 -8.89 11.38 36.86
C ARG A 244 -7.75 10.81 36.02
N THR A 245 -6.96 9.87 36.54
CA THR A 245 -5.91 9.20 35.75
C THR A 245 -6.50 8.21 34.74
N VAL A 246 -7.61 7.55 35.06
CA VAL A 246 -8.32 6.63 34.15
C VAL A 246 -8.98 7.36 32.96
N ARG A 247 -9.62 8.51 33.17
CA ARG A 247 -10.13 9.36 32.07
C ARG A 247 -9.00 10.01 31.24
N ARG A 248 -7.84 10.27 31.84
CA ARG A 248 -6.65 10.71 31.09
C ARG A 248 -6.05 9.59 30.25
N ALA A 249 -6.16 8.32 30.67
CA ALA A 249 -5.66 7.17 29.92
C ALA A 249 -6.39 6.99 28.58
N THR A 250 -7.73 7.07 28.56
CA THR A 250 -8.51 6.87 27.33
C THR A 250 -8.31 7.96 26.27
N ARG A 251 -8.01 9.21 26.67
CA ARG A 251 -7.62 10.26 25.72
C ARG A 251 -6.21 10.04 25.15
N LYS A 252 -5.28 9.51 25.96
CA LYS A 252 -3.93 9.17 25.51
C LYS A 252 -3.95 8.03 24.49
N ASP A 253 -4.77 7.01 24.69
CA ASP A 253 -4.84 5.87 23.77
C ASP A 253 -5.38 6.27 22.39
N ILE A 254 -6.38 7.15 22.33
CA ILE A 254 -6.89 7.71 21.06
C ILE A 254 -5.83 8.58 20.38
N ALA A 255 -5.11 9.42 21.14
CA ALA A 255 -4.05 10.26 20.59
C ALA A 255 -2.90 9.41 20.01
N ILE A 256 -2.53 8.31 20.68
CA ILE A 256 -1.52 7.36 20.20
C ILE A 256 -1.98 6.69 18.90
N ALA A 257 -3.24 6.21 18.83
CA ALA A 257 -3.76 5.57 17.62
C ALA A 257 -3.78 6.50 16.40
N VAL A 258 -4.19 7.77 16.61
CA VAL A 258 -4.18 8.79 15.56
C VAL A 258 -2.74 9.11 15.14
N ALA A 259 -1.82 9.31 16.09
CA ALA A 259 -0.41 9.57 15.80
C ALA A 259 0.24 8.43 15.00
N LEU A 260 -0.03 7.17 15.36
CA LEU A 260 0.47 6.00 14.63
C LEU A 260 -0.06 5.93 13.20
N SER A 261 -1.32 6.30 13.00
CA SER A 261 -1.93 6.34 11.66
C SER A 261 -1.28 7.42 10.78
N PHE A 262 -1.04 8.62 11.32
CA PHE A 262 -0.31 9.68 10.61
C PHE A 262 1.14 9.28 10.32
N ALA A 263 1.82 8.64 11.28
CA ALA A 263 3.18 8.14 11.09
C ALA A 263 3.25 7.10 9.96
N ALA A 264 2.28 6.18 9.89
CA ALA A 264 2.20 5.19 8.82
C ALA A 264 2.01 5.86 7.44
N VAL A 265 1.06 6.79 7.32
CA VAL A 265 0.82 7.52 6.05
C VAL A 265 2.08 8.30 5.63
N ALA A 266 2.71 9.04 6.55
CA ALA A 266 3.92 9.79 6.27
C ALA A 266 5.08 8.88 5.84
N PHE A 267 5.24 7.72 6.48
CA PHE A 267 6.23 6.72 6.10
C PHE A 267 5.99 6.22 4.67
N PHE A 268 4.75 5.89 4.30
CA PHE A 268 4.43 5.41 2.95
C PHE A 268 4.60 6.46 1.87
N THR A 269 4.17 7.69 2.12
CA THR A 269 4.40 8.79 1.16
C THR A 269 5.88 9.03 0.96
N THR A 270 6.67 8.96 2.03
CA THR A 270 8.14 9.11 1.96
C THR A 270 8.77 7.95 1.20
N ALA A 271 8.40 6.70 1.51
CA ALA A 271 8.94 5.52 0.83
C ALA A 271 8.62 5.55 -0.67
N PHE A 272 7.39 5.88 -1.05
CA PHE A 272 6.98 5.98 -2.46
C PHE A 272 7.70 7.10 -3.23
N VAL A 273 7.91 8.25 -2.58
CA VAL A 273 8.70 9.34 -3.18
C VAL A 273 10.17 8.93 -3.32
N VAL A 274 10.76 8.29 -2.31
CA VAL A 274 12.16 7.85 -2.31
C VAL A 274 12.40 6.75 -3.36
N THR A 275 11.52 5.76 -3.51
CA THR A 275 11.69 4.73 -4.55
C THR A 275 11.54 5.30 -5.95
N GLY A 276 10.64 6.27 -6.15
CA GLY A 276 10.51 6.99 -7.42
C GLY A 276 11.69 7.90 -7.77
N MET A 277 12.60 8.18 -6.83
CA MET A 277 13.81 8.96 -7.06
C MET A 277 14.92 8.18 -7.76
N PHE A 278 14.75 6.87 -7.99
CA PHE A 278 15.76 6.03 -8.61
C PHE A 278 15.17 5.19 -9.75
N ALA A 279 15.99 4.90 -10.76
CA ALA A 279 15.66 3.99 -11.85
C ALA A 279 16.85 3.07 -12.13
N GLN A 280 16.54 1.84 -12.53
CA GLN A 280 17.56 0.90 -13.00
C GLN A 280 17.96 1.27 -14.42
N VAL A 281 19.23 1.62 -14.61
CA VAL A 281 19.82 1.98 -15.90
C VAL A 281 20.79 0.89 -16.30
N TRP A 282 20.55 0.28 -17.45
CA TRP A 282 21.43 -0.72 -18.06
C TRP A 282 22.45 -0.02 -18.96
N MET A 283 23.73 -0.14 -18.62
CA MET A 283 24.85 0.33 -19.42
C MET A 283 25.27 -0.81 -20.35
N VAL A 284 25.24 -0.58 -21.66
CA VAL A 284 25.54 -1.58 -22.68
C VAL A 284 26.71 -1.12 -23.52
N ASN A 285 27.73 -1.97 -23.66
CA ASN A 285 28.94 -1.67 -24.40
C ASN A 285 28.97 -2.43 -25.74
N GLY A 286 28.91 -1.71 -26.85
CA GLY A 286 29.03 -2.30 -28.20
C GLY A 286 30.46 -2.35 -28.75
N LEU A 287 31.44 -1.86 -28.00
CA LEU A 287 32.85 -1.77 -28.41
C LEU A 287 33.58 -3.10 -28.18
N ASP A 288 34.71 -3.25 -28.86
CA ASP A 288 35.58 -4.44 -28.81
C ASP A 288 36.54 -4.41 -27.59
N PHE A 289 36.46 -3.40 -26.73
CA PHE A 289 37.27 -3.21 -25.53
C PHE A 289 36.42 -2.74 -24.33
N PRO A 290 36.85 -3.00 -23.09
CA PRO A 290 36.12 -2.57 -21.90
C PRO A 290 36.11 -1.05 -21.75
N VAL A 291 35.02 -0.51 -21.22
CA VAL A 291 34.87 0.91 -20.89
C VAL A 291 34.48 1.12 -19.43
N VAL A 292 34.85 2.26 -18.87
CA VAL A 292 34.46 2.68 -17.52
C VAL A 292 33.44 3.81 -17.64
N VAL A 293 32.21 3.54 -17.22
CA VAL A 293 31.16 4.55 -17.10
C VAL A 293 31.23 5.17 -15.71
N VAL A 294 31.45 6.48 -15.67
CA VAL A 294 31.54 7.28 -14.45
C VAL A 294 30.27 8.10 -14.26
N THR A 295 29.63 7.98 -13.10
CA THR A 295 28.43 8.74 -12.71
C THR A 295 28.64 9.34 -11.33
N GLY A 296 29.07 10.61 -11.28
CA GLY A 296 29.58 11.20 -10.03
C GLY A 296 30.80 10.42 -9.54
N ASP A 297 30.77 9.95 -8.29
CA ASP A 297 31.89 9.20 -7.67
C ASP A 297 31.86 7.69 -7.97
N ARG A 298 30.89 7.23 -8.78
CA ARG A 298 30.72 5.80 -9.07
C ARG A 298 31.37 5.46 -10.40
N HIS A 299 32.16 4.38 -10.40
CA HIS A 299 32.81 3.82 -11.58
C HIS A 299 32.21 2.45 -11.88
N THR A 300 31.78 2.23 -13.12
CA THR A 300 31.24 0.94 -13.57
C THR A 300 31.97 0.50 -14.82
N THR A 301 32.79 -0.55 -14.70
CA THR A 301 33.41 -1.18 -15.86
C THR A 301 32.37 -2.02 -16.59
N VAL A 302 32.25 -1.82 -17.90
CA VAL A 302 31.38 -2.60 -18.79
C VAL A 302 32.29 -3.32 -19.78
N GLU A 303 32.32 -4.65 -19.70
CA GLU A 303 33.13 -5.51 -20.55
C GLU A 303 32.81 -5.34 -22.05
N PRO A 304 33.72 -5.75 -22.96
CA PRO A 304 33.42 -5.78 -24.40
C PRO A 304 32.15 -6.58 -24.67
N HIS A 305 31.22 -6.02 -25.46
CA HIS A 305 29.91 -6.62 -25.73
C HIS A 305 29.10 -6.95 -24.45
N GLY A 306 29.48 -6.35 -23.32
CA GLY A 306 28.93 -6.59 -22.01
C GLY A 306 27.77 -5.65 -21.69
N ARG A 307 27.10 -5.97 -20.58
CA ARG A 307 26.03 -5.15 -20.01
C ARG A 307 26.11 -5.17 -18.50
N GLU A 308 25.89 -4.03 -17.88
CA GLU A 308 25.90 -3.86 -16.43
C GLU A 308 24.77 -2.92 -16.04
N TRP A 309 24.05 -3.20 -14.96
CA TRP A 309 22.98 -2.31 -14.51
C TRP A 309 23.41 -1.54 -13.26
N ARG A 310 22.94 -0.31 -13.13
CA ARG A 310 23.11 0.51 -11.92
C ARG A 310 21.83 1.23 -11.57
N LEU A 311 21.63 1.43 -10.27
CA LEU A 311 20.54 2.26 -9.76
C LEU A 311 20.98 3.73 -9.77
N LEU A 312 20.41 4.52 -10.67
CA LEU A 312 20.71 5.95 -10.84
C LEU A 312 19.54 6.81 -10.39
N ARG A 313 19.83 8.04 -9.93
CA ARG A 313 18.75 8.97 -9.54
C ARG A 313 17.98 9.43 -10.78
N THR A 314 16.69 9.70 -10.64
CA THR A 314 15.80 10.22 -11.70
C THR A 314 15.93 11.74 -11.84
N VAL A 315 17.17 12.21 -11.95
CA VAL A 315 17.55 13.61 -12.15
C VAL A 315 18.65 13.71 -13.20
N PRO A 316 18.76 14.83 -13.93
CA PRO A 316 19.83 15.02 -14.90
C PRO A 316 21.21 14.84 -14.25
N GLN A 317 22.03 13.94 -14.80
CA GLN A 317 23.37 13.63 -14.32
C GLN A 317 24.36 13.65 -15.47
N GLN A 318 25.59 14.06 -15.20
CA GLN A 318 26.68 13.92 -16.17
C GLN A 318 27.18 12.48 -16.13
N LEU A 319 27.20 11.82 -17.28
CA LEU A 319 27.84 10.54 -17.52
C LEU A 319 29.11 10.76 -18.32
N GLU A 320 30.21 10.26 -17.80
CA GLU A 320 31.46 10.18 -18.54
C GLU A 320 31.73 8.73 -18.90
N VAL A 321 32.02 8.47 -20.17
CA VAL A 321 32.56 7.20 -20.61
C VAL A 321 34.06 7.39 -20.76
N ARG A 322 34.84 6.51 -20.14
CA ARG A 322 36.30 6.53 -20.15
C ARG A 322 36.85 5.19 -20.59
N SER A 323 38.05 5.17 -21.15
CA SER A 323 38.80 3.92 -21.36
C SER A 323 39.29 3.37 -20.02
N THR A 324 39.76 2.13 -20.01
CA THR A 324 40.50 1.56 -18.86
C THR A 324 41.79 2.31 -18.54
N SER A 325 42.36 3.02 -19.50
CA SER A 325 43.49 3.95 -19.31
C SER A 325 43.07 5.36 -18.82
N ASN A 326 41.82 5.54 -18.42
CA ASN A 326 41.24 6.81 -17.93
C ASN A 326 41.16 7.93 -19.00
N LYS A 327 41.32 7.62 -20.29
CA LYS A 327 41.09 8.56 -21.40
C LYS A 327 39.60 8.84 -21.50
N LEU A 328 39.20 10.11 -21.53
CA LEU A 328 37.80 10.50 -21.72
C LEU A 328 37.37 10.17 -23.16
N ILE A 329 36.35 9.31 -23.28
CA ILE A 329 35.78 8.87 -24.55
C ILE A 329 34.57 9.74 -24.91
N SER A 330 33.67 9.95 -23.96
CA SER A 330 32.46 10.77 -24.14
C SER A 330 31.99 11.35 -22.82
N SER A 331 31.34 12.50 -22.88
CA SER A 331 30.71 13.14 -21.73
C SER A 331 29.32 13.61 -22.14
N GLN A 332 28.28 13.00 -21.59
CA GLN A 332 26.90 13.30 -21.94
C GLN A 332 26.08 13.57 -20.68
N ARG A 333 25.22 14.59 -20.73
CA ARG A 333 24.18 14.79 -19.71
C ARG A 333 23.04 13.83 -19.98
N LEU A 334 22.85 12.87 -19.07
CA LEU A 334 21.75 11.91 -19.12
C LEU A 334 20.61 12.36 -18.23
N GLU A 335 19.43 12.50 -18.83
CA GLU A 335 18.18 12.64 -18.10
C GLU A 335 17.54 11.27 -17.94
N VAL A 336 17.57 10.74 -16.71
CA VAL A 336 16.96 9.45 -16.39
C VAL A 336 15.48 9.66 -16.09
N PRO A 337 14.56 9.23 -16.97
CA PRO A 337 13.14 9.47 -16.76
C PRO A 337 12.61 8.71 -15.54
N GLY A 338 11.93 9.42 -14.65
CA GLY A 338 11.23 8.81 -13.52
C GLY A 338 10.06 7.95 -13.97
N ARG A 339 9.88 6.78 -13.35
CA ARG A 339 8.83 5.78 -13.69
C ARG A 339 8.84 5.32 -15.15
N ALA A 340 9.94 5.53 -15.88
CA ALA A 340 10.15 4.80 -17.12
C ALA A 340 10.33 3.31 -16.82
N GLY A 341 10.01 2.45 -17.78
CA GLY A 341 10.28 1.02 -17.68
C GLY A 341 11.79 0.75 -17.70
N VAL A 342 12.26 0.11 -18.75
CA VAL A 342 13.69 -0.15 -18.92
C VAL A 342 14.37 1.09 -19.52
N VAL A 343 15.43 1.55 -18.86
CA VAL A 343 16.34 2.58 -19.38
C VAL A 343 17.66 1.92 -19.74
N VAL A 344 18.08 2.04 -21.00
CA VAL A 344 19.35 1.53 -21.50
C VAL A 344 20.22 2.69 -21.99
N PHE A 345 21.40 2.83 -21.38
CA PHE A 345 22.48 3.69 -21.85
C PHE A 345 23.41 2.88 -22.75
N ASN A 346 23.27 3.06 -24.06
CA ASN A 346 24.11 2.44 -25.07
C ASN A 346 25.37 3.30 -25.23
N VAL A 347 26.52 2.77 -24.81
CA VAL A 347 27.80 3.48 -24.87
C VAL A 347 28.03 3.93 -26.33
N LEU A 348 28.13 5.25 -26.53
CA LEU A 348 28.27 5.90 -27.84
C LEU A 348 27.16 5.59 -28.86
N GLY A 349 26.08 4.92 -28.45
CA GLY A 349 25.04 4.45 -29.38
C GLY A 349 25.52 3.33 -30.33
N VAL A 350 26.65 2.68 -30.07
CA VAL A 350 27.26 1.74 -31.02
C VAL A 350 26.77 0.30 -30.87
N ALA A 351 26.18 -0.07 -29.73
CA ALA A 351 25.67 -1.43 -29.53
C ALA A 351 24.45 -1.74 -30.42
N PRO A 352 24.36 -2.96 -30.98
CA PRO A 352 23.29 -3.37 -31.89
C PRO A 352 22.03 -3.76 -31.12
N LEU A 353 21.45 -2.79 -30.42
CA LEU A 353 20.22 -2.96 -29.68
C LEU A 353 19.04 -3.14 -30.62
N TYR A 354 18.14 -4.06 -30.28
CA TYR A 354 16.88 -4.25 -30.98
C TYR A 354 15.73 -4.48 -30.00
N LEU A 355 14.55 -4.05 -30.43
CA LEU A 355 13.30 -4.25 -29.74
C LEU A 355 12.39 -5.09 -30.62
N GLU A 356 12.06 -6.28 -30.16
CA GLU A 356 11.17 -7.21 -30.84
C GLU A 356 9.79 -7.23 -30.16
N THR A 357 8.74 -7.13 -30.96
CA THR A 357 7.36 -7.34 -30.51
C THR A 357 6.94 -8.74 -30.93
N LEU A 358 6.80 -9.62 -29.95
CA LEU A 358 6.46 -11.02 -30.09
C LEU A 358 4.95 -11.18 -29.96
N ILE A 359 4.32 -11.81 -30.95
CA ILE A 359 2.92 -12.18 -30.91
C ILE A 359 2.84 -13.69 -30.70
N TYR A 360 2.42 -14.09 -29.51
CA TYR A 360 2.07 -15.48 -29.23
C TYR A 360 0.58 -15.65 -29.49
N SER A 361 0.22 -16.58 -30.35
CA SER A 361 -1.16 -16.93 -30.66
C SER A 361 -1.36 -18.45 -30.68
N LEU A 362 -2.57 -18.89 -30.33
CA LEU A 362 -2.97 -20.29 -30.48
C LEU A 362 -3.07 -20.73 -31.94
N HIS A 363 -3.18 -19.77 -32.86
CA HIS A 363 -3.22 -20.00 -34.30
C HIS A 363 -1.84 -19.66 -34.85
N ALA A 364 -1.38 -20.40 -35.87
CA ALA A 364 0.02 -20.42 -36.35
C ALA A 364 0.58 -19.08 -36.89
N ASP A 365 -0.12 -17.97 -36.70
CA ASP A 365 0.27 -16.63 -37.11
C ASP A 365 1.22 -15.99 -36.06
N SER A 366 2.39 -16.60 -35.86
CA SER A 366 3.47 -15.97 -35.11
C SER A 366 4.12 -14.90 -35.99
N GLY A 367 3.77 -13.63 -35.72
CA GLY A 367 4.45 -12.48 -36.29
C GLY A 367 5.45 -11.90 -35.28
N ALA A 368 6.67 -11.61 -35.74
CA ALA A 368 7.62 -10.81 -35.00
C ALA A 368 7.91 -9.53 -35.78
N SER A 369 7.86 -8.39 -35.09
CA SER A 369 8.33 -7.12 -35.64
C SER A 369 9.56 -6.68 -34.86
N THR A 370 10.68 -6.54 -35.55
CA THR A 370 11.96 -6.12 -34.96
C THR A 370 12.26 -4.69 -35.34
N GLN A 371 12.44 -3.83 -34.34
CA GLN A 371 12.91 -2.47 -34.49
C GLN A 371 14.35 -2.37 -34.02
N MET A 372 15.26 -1.99 -34.92
CA MET A 372 16.64 -1.67 -34.55
C MET A 372 16.71 -0.33 -33.83
N LEU A 373 17.53 -0.26 -32.79
CA LEU A 373 17.74 0.91 -31.93
C LEU A 373 19.20 1.39 -31.97
N THR A 374 19.91 1.08 -33.06
CA THR A 374 21.29 1.48 -33.33
C THR A 374 21.43 3.00 -33.42
N GLY A 375 22.59 3.53 -33.05
CA GLY A 375 22.89 4.96 -33.09
C GLY A 375 22.27 5.79 -31.95
N ARG A 376 21.43 5.19 -31.10
CA ARG A 376 20.83 5.88 -29.95
C ARG A 376 21.63 5.61 -28.69
N SER A 377 22.16 6.67 -28.06
CA SER A 377 22.90 6.54 -26.79
C SER A 377 21.98 6.31 -25.58
N LEU A 378 20.73 6.74 -25.67
CA LEU A 378 19.70 6.48 -24.66
C LEU A 378 18.48 5.82 -25.30
N VAL A 379 18.09 4.67 -24.76
CA VAL A 379 16.88 3.94 -25.11
C VAL A 379 16.00 3.87 -23.87
N VAL A 380 14.74 4.29 -24.01
CA VAL A 380 13.73 4.18 -22.97
C VAL A 380 12.60 3.34 -23.53
N ALA A 381 12.34 2.19 -22.91
CA ALA A 381 11.28 1.29 -23.32
C ALA A 381 10.36 0.95 -22.14
N LYS A 382 9.06 0.85 -22.42
CA LYS A 382 8.04 0.42 -21.45
C LYS A 382 7.60 -1.00 -21.76
N ASP A 383 7.07 -1.67 -20.75
CA ASP A 383 6.42 -2.98 -20.90
C ASP A 383 7.34 -4.03 -21.56
N ILE A 384 8.61 -4.06 -21.14
CA ILE A 384 9.57 -5.08 -21.59
C ILE A 384 9.37 -6.33 -20.74
N ASP A 385 8.96 -7.42 -21.37
CA ASP A 385 8.76 -8.71 -20.73
C ASP A 385 10.08 -9.51 -20.64
N PHE A 386 10.90 -9.42 -21.68
CA PHE A 386 12.18 -10.11 -21.78
C PHE A 386 13.30 -9.09 -21.98
N LEU A 387 14.16 -8.92 -20.98
CA LEU A 387 15.26 -7.97 -21.01
C LEU A 387 16.60 -8.71 -21.03
N PHE A 388 17.30 -8.65 -22.16
CA PHE A 388 18.57 -9.32 -22.37
C PHE A 388 18.58 -10.82 -22.04
N SER A 389 17.43 -11.45 -22.28
CA SER A 389 17.20 -12.88 -22.08
C SER A 389 16.38 -13.37 -23.27
N PRO A 390 16.72 -14.52 -23.87
CA PRO A 390 15.97 -15.05 -24.99
C PRO A 390 14.52 -15.31 -24.55
N PRO A 391 13.52 -14.90 -25.35
CA PRO A 391 12.12 -15.19 -25.05
C PRO A 391 11.87 -16.71 -25.18
N PRO A 392 10.96 -17.29 -24.39
CA PRO A 392 10.58 -18.68 -24.54
C PRO A 392 9.87 -18.88 -25.89
N SER A 393 10.10 -20.03 -26.53
CA SER A 393 9.44 -20.37 -27.79
C SER A 393 7.94 -20.64 -27.63
N THR A 394 7.51 -20.99 -26.43
CA THR A 394 6.11 -21.27 -26.07
C THR A 394 5.75 -20.58 -24.76
N ILE A 395 4.48 -20.24 -24.60
CA ILE A 395 3.92 -19.71 -23.35
C ILE A 395 2.58 -20.40 -23.07
N GLU A 396 2.24 -20.54 -21.79
CA GLU A 396 0.95 -21.10 -21.39
C GLU A 396 -0.11 -19.99 -21.37
N PHE A 397 -1.17 -20.17 -22.17
CA PHE A 397 -2.34 -19.30 -22.11
C PHE A 397 -3.17 -19.68 -20.89
N HIS A 398 -3.24 -18.77 -19.92
CA HIS A 398 -4.32 -18.81 -18.94
C HIS A 398 -5.60 -18.38 -19.66
N ASN A 399 -6.76 -18.94 -19.27
CA ASN A 399 -8.05 -18.90 -20.00
C ASN A 399 -8.67 -17.49 -20.16
N ASP A 400 -7.93 -16.53 -20.70
CA ASP A 400 -8.27 -15.11 -20.78
C ASP A 400 -9.02 -14.78 -22.09
N GLY A 401 -9.46 -15.81 -22.83
CA GLY A 401 -10.40 -15.72 -23.95
C GLY A 401 -9.85 -15.14 -25.26
N SER A 402 -8.75 -14.39 -25.25
CA SER A 402 -8.23 -13.74 -26.47
C SER A 402 -7.42 -14.67 -27.39
N GLY A 403 -6.91 -15.80 -26.88
CA GLY A 403 -6.03 -16.71 -27.64
C GLY A 403 -4.75 -16.08 -28.21
N ARG A 404 -4.46 -14.83 -27.82
CA ARG A 404 -3.35 -14.00 -28.31
C ARG A 404 -2.82 -13.12 -27.20
N THR A 405 -1.50 -13.08 -27.05
CA THR A 405 -0.82 -12.17 -26.13
C THR A 405 0.42 -11.59 -26.79
N THR A 406 0.70 -10.34 -26.49
CA THR A 406 1.82 -9.59 -27.05
C THR A 406 2.86 -9.41 -25.96
N LYS A 407 4.10 -9.72 -26.29
CA LYS A 407 5.26 -9.57 -25.43
C LYS A 407 6.32 -8.72 -26.09
N ARG A 408 7.15 -8.03 -25.31
CA ARG A 408 8.26 -7.23 -25.84
C ARG A 408 9.59 -7.76 -25.34
N HIS A 409 10.52 -7.94 -26.26
CA HIS A 409 11.88 -8.39 -26.00
C HIS A 409 12.86 -7.29 -26.40
N LEU A 410 13.69 -6.87 -25.46
CA LEU A 410 14.76 -5.92 -25.70
C LEU A 410 16.09 -6.64 -25.49
N ASP A 411 16.90 -6.71 -26.54
CA ASP A 411 18.20 -7.38 -26.48
C ASP A 411 19.27 -6.67 -27.32
N MET A 412 20.47 -7.25 -27.31
CA MET A 412 21.61 -6.84 -28.09
C MET A 412 22.05 -8.01 -29.00
N LEU A 413 22.20 -7.74 -30.30
CA LEU A 413 22.75 -8.74 -31.22
C LEU A 413 24.24 -8.95 -31.00
N GLU A 414 24.72 -10.14 -31.35
CA GLU A 414 26.16 -10.43 -31.36
C GLU A 414 26.89 -9.65 -32.46
N GLY A 415 28.20 -9.47 -32.30
CA GLY A 415 29.07 -8.81 -33.28
C GLY A 415 29.29 -7.30 -33.07
N GLY A 416 28.77 -6.74 -31.97
CA GLY A 416 29.07 -5.38 -31.52
C GLY A 416 28.74 -4.30 -32.56
N TRP A 417 29.58 -3.27 -32.62
CA TRP A 417 29.38 -2.14 -33.52
C TRP A 417 29.32 -2.52 -35.01
N ARG A 418 30.03 -3.59 -35.43
CA ARG A 418 30.00 -4.07 -36.82
C ARG A 418 28.60 -4.53 -37.22
N SER A 419 27.89 -5.20 -36.31
CA SER A 419 26.50 -5.59 -36.53
C SER A 419 25.61 -4.35 -36.66
N SER A 420 25.78 -3.34 -35.80
CA SER A 420 25.04 -2.08 -35.91
C SER A 420 25.18 -1.43 -37.29
N VAL A 421 26.41 -1.34 -37.80
CA VAL A 421 26.70 -0.82 -39.15
C VAL A 421 26.00 -1.65 -40.22
N ARG A 422 26.13 -2.99 -40.18
CA ARG A 422 25.49 -3.88 -41.17
C ARG A 422 23.97 -3.74 -41.18
N PHE A 423 23.34 -3.63 -40.01
CA PHE A 423 21.88 -3.44 -39.92
C PHE A 423 21.44 -2.09 -40.48
N SER A 424 22.14 -1.01 -40.11
CA SER A 424 21.84 0.32 -40.65
C SER A 424 22.00 0.36 -42.18
N VAL A 425 23.03 -0.28 -42.73
CA VAL A 425 23.24 -0.40 -44.19
C VAL A 425 22.11 -1.19 -44.85
N LYS A 426 21.72 -2.34 -44.28
CA LYS A 426 20.61 -3.16 -44.80
C LYS A 426 19.27 -2.40 -44.80
N ALA A 427 19.08 -1.49 -43.85
CA ALA A 427 17.92 -0.61 -43.76
C ALA A 427 18.04 0.65 -44.65
N HIS A 428 19.10 0.80 -45.45
CA HIS A 428 19.42 2.01 -46.22
C HIS A 428 19.61 3.28 -45.37
N HIS A 429 19.93 3.13 -44.08
CA HIS A 429 20.25 4.22 -43.17
C HIS A 429 21.77 4.47 -43.14
N PHE A 430 22.33 4.88 -44.29
CA PHE A 430 23.78 5.00 -44.46
C PHE A 430 24.42 6.03 -43.52
N LEU A 431 23.74 7.14 -43.22
CA LEU A 431 24.25 8.15 -42.30
C LEU A 431 24.38 7.61 -40.86
N ASP A 432 23.44 6.79 -40.40
CA ASP A 432 23.52 6.15 -39.08
C ASP A 432 24.67 5.13 -39.04
N ALA A 433 24.85 4.36 -40.12
CA ALA A 433 25.98 3.45 -40.27
C ALA A 433 27.33 4.21 -40.19
N ALA A 434 27.43 5.35 -40.88
CA ALA A 434 28.62 6.21 -40.87
C ALA A 434 28.89 6.77 -39.47
N ARG A 435 27.87 7.26 -38.76
CA ARG A 435 28.00 7.81 -37.40
C ARG A 435 28.42 6.76 -36.37
N VAL A 436 27.89 5.55 -36.46
CA VAL A 436 28.31 4.44 -35.59
C VAL A 436 29.77 4.10 -35.84
N ALA A 437 30.19 3.93 -37.10
CA ALA A 437 31.57 3.62 -37.44
C ALA A 437 32.53 4.77 -37.05
N GLU A 438 32.12 6.02 -37.27
CA GLU A 438 32.88 7.21 -36.85
C GLU A 438 33.09 7.22 -35.33
N ALA A 439 32.04 6.97 -34.54
CA ALA A 439 32.14 6.97 -33.09
C ALA A 439 33.17 5.95 -32.60
N VAL A 440 33.27 4.78 -33.26
CA VAL A 440 34.29 3.78 -32.96
C VAL A 440 35.68 4.24 -33.39
N ALA A 441 35.81 4.74 -34.63
CA ALA A 441 37.09 5.20 -35.18
C ALA A 441 37.72 6.36 -34.40
N LEU A 442 36.91 7.26 -33.83
CA LEU A 442 37.41 8.37 -33.00
C LEU A 442 37.91 7.90 -31.63
N VAL A 443 37.38 6.79 -31.13
CA VAL A 443 37.77 6.24 -29.82
C VAL A 443 38.96 5.31 -29.94
N ASP A 444 38.99 4.51 -31.00
CA ASP A 444 40.11 3.68 -31.39
C ASP A 444 40.59 4.06 -32.81
N PRO A 445 41.48 5.08 -32.91
CA PRO A 445 42.01 5.53 -34.20
C PRO A 445 42.95 4.54 -34.89
N THR A 446 43.20 3.37 -34.28
CA THR A 446 43.96 2.26 -34.87
C THR A 446 43.06 1.23 -35.56
N ASN A 447 41.74 1.34 -35.37
CA ASN A 447 40.76 0.44 -35.94
C ASN A 447 40.49 0.75 -37.41
N GLU A 448 41.25 0.12 -38.30
CA GLU A 448 41.13 0.31 -39.76
C GLU A 448 39.73 0.00 -40.29
N ASP A 449 39.07 -1.04 -39.77
CA ASP A 449 37.69 -1.40 -40.16
C ASP A 449 36.73 -0.24 -39.92
N ALA A 450 36.80 0.38 -38.74
CA ALA A 450 35.92 1.48 -38.36
C ALA A 450 36.18 2.73 -39.22
N ILE A 451 37.45 3.03 -39.51
CA ILE A 451 37.85 4.16 -40.35
C ILE A 451 37.33 3.98 -41.79
N LEU A 452 37.57 2.80 -42.37
CA LEU A 452 37.11 2.47 -43.73
C LEU A 452 35.59 2.47 -43.81
N ALA A 453 34.90 1.90 -42.82
CA ALA A 453 33.45 1.90 -42.77
C ALA A 453 32.88 3.32 -42.67
N ALA A 454 33.41 4.17 -41.79
CA ALA A 454 32.95 5.55 -41.64
C ALA A 454 33.13 6.35 -42.95
N ALA A 455 34.32 6.29 -43.55
CA ALA A 455 34.61 6.99 -44.80
C ALA A 455 33.66 6.54 -45.93
N ARG A 456 33.49 5.23 -46.11
CA ARG A 456 32.61 4.65 -47.13
C ARG A 456 31.16 5.11 -46.96
N TRP A 457 30.62 5.04 -45.75
CA TRP A 457 29.20 5.30 -45.54
C TRP A 457 28.83 6.79 -45.51
N PHE A 458 29.78 7.70 -45.21
CA PHE A 458 29.55 9.13 -45.46
C PHE A 458 29.46 9.47 -46.95
N GLU A 459 30.24 8.79 -47.79
CA GLU A 459 30.16 8.94 -49.24
C GLU A 459 28.83 8.42 -49.79
N GLU A 460 28.42 7.21 -49.38
CA GLU A 460 27.14 6.62 -49.80
C GLU A 460 25.92 7.41 -49.28
N ALA A 461 26.03 8.02 -48.10
CA ALA A 461 24.99 8.91 -47.57
C ALA A 461 24.88 10.25 -48.33
N ASN A 462 25.77 10.52 -49.30
CA ASN A 462 25.89 11.79 -50.01
C ASN A 462 26.13 12.99 -49.07
N GLU A 463 26.95 12.78 -48.04
CA GLU A 463 27.29 13.77 -47.02
C GLU A 463 28.81 14.06 -47.01
N PRO A 464 29.39 14.58 -48.11
CA PRO A 464 30.84 14.72 -48.27
C PRO A 464 31.46 15.69 -47.27
N GLU A 465 30.72 16.71 -46.82
CA GLU A 465 31.19 17.65 -45.81
C GLU A 465 31.34 16.99 -44.43
N LEU A 466 30.43 16.07 -44.07
CA LEU A 466 30.59 15.27 -42.86
C LEU A 466 31.78 14.31 -42.97
N GLY A 467 32.01 13.72 -44.15
CA GLY A 467 33.19 12.88 -44.41
C GLY A 467 34.51 13.65 -44.29
N LYS A 468 34.59 14.90 -44.76
CA LYS A 468 35.75 15.79 -44.55
C LYS A 468 35.93 16.12 -43.06
N ALA A 469 34.85 16.46 -42.36
CA ALA A 469 34.87 16.76 -40.93
C ALA A 469 35.29 15.54 -40.09
N PHE A 470 34.89 14.32 -40.50
CA PHE A 470 35.36 13.07 -39.91
C PHE A 470 36.88 12.93 -40.03
N LYS A 471 37.44 13.06 -41.24
CA LYS A 471 38.89 12.95 -41.47
C LYS A 471 39.67 13.95 -40.62
N ALA A 472 39.22 15.21 -40.53
CA ALA A 472 39.85 16.22 -39.69
C ALA A 472 39.83 15.84 -38.20
N ARG A 473 38.70 15.34 -37.69
CA ARG A 473 38.57 14.85 -36.31
C ARG A 473 39.44 13.62 -36.04
N LEU A 474 39.51 12.69 -36.99
CA LEU A 474 40.35 11.49 -36.88
C LEU A 474 41.83 11.86 -36.81
N SER A 475 42.31 12.74 -37.69
CA SER A 475 43.69 13.23 -37.64
C SER A 475 44.00 13.94 -36.32
N ALA A 476 43.06 14.74 -35.79
CA ALA A 476 43.21 15.35 -34.47
C ALA A 476 43.26 14.31 -33.34
N ALA A 477 42.43 13.25 -33.41
CA ALA A 477 42.42 12.17 -32.45
C ALA A 477 43.70 11.31 -32.48
N GLN A 478 44.32 11.13 -33.65
CA GLN A 478 45.60 10.43 -33.82
C GLN A 478 46.80 11.26 -33.35
N ALA A 479 46.72 12.59 -33.42
CA ALA A 479 47.77 13.50 -32.96
C ALA A 479 47.73 13.74 -31.44
N ALA A 480 46.62 13.42 -30.77
CA ALA A 480 46.49 13.57 -29.33
C ALA A 480 47.35 12.51 -28.60
N PRO A 481 48.28 12.93 -27.71
CA PRO A 481 49.21 12.04 -27.02
C PRO A 481 48.56 11.05 -26.04
#